data_AF-A0A662VL40-F1
#
_entry.id   AF-A0A662VL40-F1
#
_cell.length_a   1.000
_cell.length_b   1.000
_cell.length_c   1.000
_cell.angle_alpha   90.00
_cell.angle_beta   90.00
_cell.angle_gamma   90.00
#
_symmetry.space_group_name_H-M   'P 1'
#
loop_
_entity.id
_entity.type
_entity.pdbx_description
1 polymer ?
#
loop_
_entity_poly.entity_id
_entity_poly.type
_entity_poly.pdbx_seq_one_letter_code
_entity_poly.pdbx_strand_id
1 'polypeptide(L)'
;MDVKAKKTLLWDAFEELKNKWSLDERMLEKLETEEPTINGLPESKIKDLYEIKSKYQLDDIDFLFIVGAAVGFYSGQKNVKDVINKKISEVNDFVESLLGKP
;
A
#
# COMPACT_ATOMS: atom_id res chain seq x y z
N MET A 1 -21.19 -19.87 7.89
CA MET A 1 -19.80 -19.98 8.38
C MET A 1 -19.75 -19.46 9.80
N ASP A 2 -18.98 -20.09 10.69
CA ASP A 2 -18.76 -19.60 12.06
C ASP A 2 -18.05 -18.23 12.04
N VAL A 3 -18.36 -17.36 13.01
CA VAL A 3 -17.82 -15.99 13.07
C VAL A 3 -16.30 -15.99 13.20
N LYS A 4 -15.75 -16.95 13.95
CA LYS A 4 -14.30 -17.09 14.10
C LYS A 4 -13.64 -17.48 12.78
N ALA A 5 -14.23 -18.43 12.05
CA ALA A 5 -13.76 -18.84 10.73
C ALA A 5 -13.83 -17.68 9.71
N LYS A 6 -14.90 -16.88 9.75
CA LYS A 6 -15.05 -15.70 8.89
C LYS A 6 -13.96 -14.66 9.17
N LYS A 7 -13.68 -14.39 10.44
CA LYS A 7 -12.59 -13.49 10.84
C LYS A 7 -11.23 -13.96 10.34
N THR A 8 -10.93 -15.26 10.50
CA THR A 8 -9.68 -15.84 10.01
C THR A 8 -9.55 -15.70 8.50
N LEU A 9 -10.61 -16.03 7.74
CA LEU A 9 -10.62 -15.89 6.28
C LEU A 9 -10.29 -14.46 5.83
N LEU A 10 -10.98 -13.47 6.40
CA LEU A 10 -10.75 -12.06 6.07
C LEU A 10 -9.36 -11.58 6.48
N TRP A 11 -8.86 -12.06 7.62
CA TRP A 11 -7.52 -11.74 8.09
C TRP A 11 -6.45 -12.30 7.15
N ASP A 12 -6.58 -13.57 6.75
CA ASP A 12 -5.64 -14.22 5.85
C ASP A 12 -5.64 -13.56 4.46
N ALA A 13 -6.82 -13.22 3.94
CA ALA A 13 -6.97 -12.48 2.69
C ALA A 13 -6.29 -11.11 2.75
N PHE A 14 -6.45 -10.39 3.86
CA PHE A 14 -5.81 -9.10 4.07
C PHE A 14 -4.29 -9.22 4.23
N GLU A 15 -3.80 -10.19 4.99
CA GLU A 15 -2.36 -10.42 5.18
C GLU A 15 -1.65 -10.74 3.86
N GLU A 16 -2.26 -11.56 3.01
CA GLU A 16 -1.71 -11.84 1.67
C GLU A 16 -1.59 -10.57 0.82
N LEU A 17 -2.65 -9.76 0.81
CA LEU A 17 -2.66 -8.50 0.08
C LEU A 17 -1.63 -7.51 0.65
N LYS A 18 -1.55 -7.41 1.98
CA LYS A 18 -0.56 -6.60 2.69
C LYS A 18 0.85 -7.00 2.30
N ASN A 19 1.16 -8.29 2.27
CA ASN A 19 2.48 -8.80 1.89
C ASN A 19 2.80 -8.50 0.43
N LYS A 20 1.81 -8.63 -0.48
CA LYS A 20 1.98 -8.29 -1.90
C LYS A 20 2.22 -6.79 -2.13
N TRP A 21 1.69 -5.95 -1.25
CA TRP A 21 1.73 -4.49 -1.38
C TRP A 21 2.75 -3.80 -0.50
N SER A 22 3.38 -4.52 0.42
CA SER A 22 4.42 -3.98 1.27
C SER A 22 5.60 -3.59 0.39
N LEU A 23 6.00 -2.32 0.50
CA LEU A 23 7.16 -1.81 -0.21
C LEU A 23 8.42 -2.46 0.40
N ASP A 24 9.12 -3.26 -0.38
CA ASP A 24 10.50 -3.64 -0.06
C ASP A 24 11.37 -2.37 -0.18
N GLU A 25 12.19 -2.06 0.81
CA GLU A 25 13.03 -0.85 0.85
C GLU A 25 13.89 -0.71 -0.41
N ARG A 26 14.23 -1.83 -1.07
CA ARG A 26 15.00 -1.89 -2.32
C ARG A 26 14.21 -1.47 -3.57
N MET A 27 12.89 -1.37 -3.50
CA MET A 27 12.01 -0.94 -4.60
C MET A 27 11.78 0.59 -4.59
N LEU A 28 12.15 1.28 -3.51
CA LEU A 28 12.03 2.74 -3.41
C LEU A 28 12.87 3.48 -4.47
N GLU A 29 13.92 2.84 -4.99
CA GLU A 29 14.85 3.43 -5.96
C GLU A 29 14.46 3.23 -7.43
N LYS A 30 13.39 2.47 -7.76
CA LYS A 30 13.23 1.94 -9.15
C LYS A 30 11.89 2.04 -9.86
N LEU A 31 10.89 2.77 -9.35
CA LEU A 31 9.59 2.83 -10.04
C LEU A 31 9.13 4.26 -10.27
N GLU A 32 9.69 4.88 -11.31
CA GLU A 32 9.15 6.04 -12.02
C GLU A 32 8.31 5.58 -13.22
N THR A 33 7.30 4.75 -12.97
CA THR A 33 6.21 4.57 -13.93
C THR A 33 4.94 4.99 -13.24
N GLU A 34 4.42 6.16 -13.62
CA GLU A 34 3.11 6.64 -13.19
C GLU A 34 2.04 5.72 -13.79
N GLU A 35 1.70 4.67 -13.05
CA GLU A 35 0.55 3.83 -13.37
C GLU A 35 -0.72 4.68 -13.25
N PRO A 36 -1.64 4.64 -14.24
CA PRO A 36 -2.91 5.33 -14.12
C PRO A 36 -3.64 4.87 -12.86
N THR A 37 -4.15 5.85 -12.10
CA THR A 37 -4.95 5.57 -10.91
C THR A 37 -6.42 5.63 -11.26
N ILE A 38 -7.18 4.67 -10.78
CA ILE A 38 -8.64 4.69 -10.82
C ILE A 38 -9.10 4.90 -9.38
N ASN A 39 -9.76 6.03 -9.12
CA ASN A 39 -10.20 6.42 -7.77
C ASN A 39 -9.07 6.42 -6.72
N GLY A 40 -7.86 6.81 -7.11
CA GLY A 40 -6.72 6.96 -6.19
C GLY A 40 -5.96 5.67 -5.87
N LEU A 41 -6.32 4.54 -6.50
CA LEU A 41 -5.59 3.28 -6.42
C LEU A 41 -5.02 2.92 -7.82
N PRO A 42 -3.76 2.46 -7.93
CA PRO A 42 -3.23 2.00 -9.21
C PRO A 42 -3.99 0.80 -9.78
N GLU A 43 -4.06 0.67 -11.11
CA GLU A 43 -4.77 -0.44 -11.79
C GLU A 43 -4.29 -1.83 -11.34
N SER A 44 -2.98 -2.01 -11.14
CA SER A 44 -2.35 -3.24 -10.64
C SER A 44 -2.93 -3.65 -9.29
N LYS A 45 -3.16 -2.68 -8.40
CA LYS A 45 -3.73 -2.90 -7.06
C LYS A 45 -5.21 -3.24 -7.13
N ILE A 46 -5.94 -2.69 -8.09
CA ILE A 46 -7.34 -3.07 -8.35
C ILE A 46 -7.40 -4.52 -8.82
N LYS A 47 -6.51 -4.92 -9.73
CA LYS A 47 -6.42 -6.32 -10.17
C LYS A 47 -6.13 -7.26 -9.00
N ASP A 48 -5.19 -6.91 -8.13
CA ASP A 48 -4.86 -7.68 -6.93
C ASP A 48 -6.08 -7.89 -6.02
N LEU A 49 -6.92 -6.86 -5.85
CA LEU A 49 -8.17 -6.97 -5.06
C LEU A 49 -9.13 -8.00 -5.66
N TYR A 50 -9.33 -7.98 -6.98
CA TYR A 50 -10.19 -8.97 -7.64
C TYR A 50 -9.61 -10.38 -7.59
N GLU A 51 -8.29 -10.53 -7.69
CA GLU A 51 -7.61 -11.81 -7.48
C GLU A 51 -7.89 -12.37 -6.07
N ILE A 52 -7.79 -11.52 -5.04
CA ILE A 52 -8.12 -11.89 -3.65
C ILE A 52 -9.60 -12.27 -3.51
N LYS A 53 -10.53 -11.48 -4.09
CA LYS A 53 -11.97 -11.79 -4.07
C LYS A 53 -12.24 -13.18 -4.61
N SER A 54 -11.65 -13.50 -5.75
CA SER A 54 -11.80 -14.79 -6.42
C SER A 54 -11.19 -15.94 -5.61
N LYS A 55 -9.93 -15.76 -5.16
CA LYS A 55 -9.17 -16.78 -4.42
C LYS A 55 -9.84 -17.21 -3.12
N TYR A 56 -10.32 -16.24 -2.34
CA TYR A 56 -10.95 -16.48 -1.04
C TYR A 56 -12.47 -16.65 -1.13
N GLN A 57 -13.02 -16.61 -2.35
CA GLN A 57 -14.47 -16.70 -2.61
C GLN A 57 -15.28 -15.71 -1.77
N LEU A 58 -14.79 -14.46 -1.68
CA LEU A 58 -15.40 -13.44 -0.84
C LEU A 58 -16.74 -12.99 -1.43
N ASP A 59 -17.76 -12.95 -0.58
CA ASP A 59 -19.02 -12.27 -0.91
C ASP A 59 -18.81 -10.75 -1.03
N ASP A 60 -19.84 -10.02 -1.48
CA ASP A 60 -19.70 -8.58 -1.73
C ASP A 60 -19.43 -7.77 -0.47
N ILE A 61 -19.93 -8.20 0.69
CA ILE A 61 -19.71 -7.52 1.98
C ILE A 61 -18.27 -7.75 2.44
N ASP A 62 -17.80 -8.99 2.33
CA ASP A 62 -16.44 -9.40 2.66
C ASP A 62 -15.43 -8.70 1.77
N PHE A 63 -15.74 -8.61 0.48
CA PHE A 63 -14.91 -7.89 -0.47
C PHE A 63 -14.85 -6.39 -0.14
N LEU A 64 -15.98 -5.76 0.22
CA LEU A 64 -16.01 -4.35 0.61
C LEU A 64 -15.13 -4.08 1.84
N PHE A 65 -15.13 -5.00 2.81
CA PHE A 65 -14.24 -4.93 3.98
C PHE A 65 -12.76 -4.97 3.57
N ILE A 66 -12.38 -5.93 2.71
CA ILE A 66 -11.01 -6.05 2.20
C ILE A 66 -10.59 -4.80 1.42
N VAL A 67 -11.46 -4.27 0.56
CA VAL A 67 -11.19 -3.04 -0.20
C VAL A 67 -10.92 -1.87 0.74
N GLY A 68 -11.75 -1.66 1.77
CA GLY A 68 -11.55 -0.59 2.75
C GLY A 68 -10.23 -0.71 3.50
N ALA A 69 -9.90 -1.91 3.99
CA ALA A 69 -8.65 -2.18 4.70
C ALA A 69 -7.41 -1.97 3.80
N ALA A 70 -7.47 -2.47 2.56
CA ALA A 70 -6.41 -2.36 1.57
C ALA A 70 -6.12 -0.91 1.17
N VAL A 71 -7.16 -0.13 0.88
CA VAL A 71 -7.03 1.29 0.56
C VAL A 71 -6.42 2.05 1.74
N GLY A 72 -6.90 1.81 2.95
CA GLY A 72 -6.34 2.42 4.16
C GLY A 72 -4.86 2.10 4.36
N PHE A 73 -4.46 0.84 4.15
CA PHE A 73 -3.05 0.41 4.22
C PHE A 73 -2.19 1.11 3.16
N TYR A 74 -2.65 1.16 1.91
CA TYR A 74 -1.92 1.81 0.82
C TYR A 74 -1.74 3.31 1.04
N SER A 75 -2.81 4.03 1.41
CA SER A 75 -2.74 5.45 1.73
C SER A 75 -1.84 5.73 2.94
N GLY A 76 -1.89 4.87 3.96
CA GLY A 76 -1.00 4.95 5.12
C GLY A 76 0.48 4.85 4.73
N GLN A 77 0.84 3.85 3.90
CA GLN A 77 2.21 3.72 3.40
C GLN A 77 2.66 4.94 2.57
N LYS A 78 1.78 5.46 1.71
CA LYS A 78 2.08 6.65 0.89
C LYS A 78 2.37 7.87 1.77
N ASN A 79 1.54 8.13 2.77
CA ASN A 79 1.73 9.25 3.69
C ASN A 79 3.05 9.14 4.47
N VAL A 80 3.39 7.93 4.96
CA VAL A 80 4.67 7.70 5.66
C VAL A 80 5.86 7.95 4.72
N LYS A 81 5.78 7.47 3.48
CA LYS A 81 6.80 7.70 2.46
C LYS A 81 6.99 9.19 2.18
N ASP A 82 5.91 9.96 2.04
CA ASP A 82 5.97 11.39 1.81
C ASP A 82 6.64 12.14 2.98
N VAL A 83 6.35 11.74 4.22
CA VAL A 83 6.99 12.31 5.42
C VAL A 83 8.48 11.98 5.47
N ILE A 84 8.88 10.74 5.18
CA ILE A 84 10.29 10.34 5.15
C ILE A 84 11.05 11.11 4.06
N ASN A 85 10.50 11.19 2.85
CA ASN A 85 11.12 11.93 1.74
C ASN A 85 11.32 13.41 2.10
N LYS A 86 10.32 14.03 2.73
CA LYS A 86 10.44 15.41 3.22
C LYS A 86 11.55 15.55 4.26
N LYS A 87 11.66 14.61 5.21
CA LYS A 87 12.72 14.59 6.22
C LYS A 87 14.11 14.41 5.62
N ILE A 88 14.25 13.56 4.61
CA ILE A 88 15.51 13.37 3.88
C ILE A 88 15.91 14.66 3.17
N SER A 89 14.95 15.33 2.50
CA SER A 89 15.19 16.64 1.87
C SER A 89 15.67 17.67 2.89
N GLU A 90 14.98 17.80 4.03
CA GLU A 90 15.37 18.73 5.10
C GLU A 90 16.81 18.48 5.61
N VAL A 91 17.20 17.21 5.73
CA VAL A 91 18.55 16.82 6.15
C VAL A 91 19.58 17.13 5.05
N ASN A 92 19.26 16.86 3.79
CA ASN A 92 20.14 17.19 2.66
C ASN A 92 20.38 18.70 2.57
N ASP A 93 19.32 19.51 2.64
CA ASP A 93 19.40 20.97 2.63
C ASP A 93 20.27 21.47 3.80
N PHE A 94 20.11 20.88 4.99
CA PHE A 94 20.95 21.19 6.14
C PHE A 94 22.43 20.83 5.91
N VAL A 95 22.71 19.65 5.38
CA VAL A 95 24.08 19.20 5.07
C VAL A 95 24.71 20.10 4.00
N GLU A 96 23.98 20.46 2.95
CA GLU A 96 24.43 21.39 1.91
C GLU A 96 24.74 22.78 2.50
N SER A 97 23.89 23.27 3.41
CA SER A 97 24.13 24.54 4.12
C SER A 97 25.41 24.53 4.99
N LEU A 98 25.75 23.38 5.60
CA LEU A 98 26.98 23.22 6.38
C LEU A 98 28.23 23.09 5.50
N LEU A 99 28.09 22.46 4.34
CA LEU A 99 29.18 22.28 3.36
C LEU A 99 29.42 23.52 2.49
N GLY A 100 28.62 24.57 2.63
CA GLY A 100 28.81 25.85 1.95
C GLY A 100 28.63 25.78 0.43
N LYS A 101 27.95 24.74 -0.07
CA LYS A 101 27.52 24.68 -1.47
C LYS A 101 26.11 25.27 -1.57
N PRO A 102 25.87 26.20 -2.52
CA PRO A 102 24.56 26.82 -2.71
C PRO A 102 23.51 25.81 -3.18
#